data_AF-W2TGK0-F1
#
_entry.id   AF-W2TGK0-F1
#
_cell.length_a   1.000
_cell.length_b   1.000
_cell.length_c   1.000
_cell.angle_alpha   90.00
_cell.angle_beta   90.00
_cell.angle_gamma   90.00
#
_symmetry.space_group_name_H-M   'P 1'
#
loop_
_entity.id
_entity.type
_entity.pdbx_description
1 polymer ?
#
loop_
_entity_poly.entity_id
_entity_poly.type
_entity_poly.pdbx_seq_one_letter_code
_entity_poly.pdbx_strand_id
1 'polypeptide(L)' 'MFQCANSDEGRLLMAKHGRESLNFGANINWVPWIAVNGLRIPAAEKHFEAVLCNQYFDPQPPECQSLRS' A
#
# COMPACT_ATOMS: atom_id res chain seq x y z
N MET A 1 12.76 20.23 0.92
CA MET A 1 11.85 19.32 0.19
C MET A 1 11.79 19.63 -1.30
N PHE A 2 11.38 20.84 -1.71
CA PHE A 2 11.32 21.23 -3.14
C PHE A 2 12.65 21.12 -3.89
N GLN A 3 13.77 21.43 -3.23
CA GLN A 3 15.09 21.32 -3.85
C GLN A 3 15.43 19.90 -4.28
N CYS A 4 15.15 18.89 -3.44
CA CYS A 4 15.35 17.48 -3.78
C CYS A 4 14.35 17.01 -4.84
N ALA A 5 13.07 17.37 -4.71
CA ALA A 5 12.04 16.98 -5.67
C ALA A 5 12.35 17.47 -7.11
N ASN A 6 12.96 18.64 -7.26
CA ASN A 6 13.33 19.22 -8.55
C ASN A 6 14.76 18.88 -9.01
N SER A 7 15.57 18.23 -8.16
CA SER A 7 16.93 17.85 -8.51
C SER A 7 17.00 16.53 -9.25
N ASP A 8 18.20 16.19 -9.72
CA ASP A 8 18.54 14.90 -10.33
C ASP A 8 18.27 13.75 -9.37
N GLU A 9 18.52 13.95 -8.08
CA GLU A 9 18.25 12.96 -7.03
C GLU A 9 16.76 12.62 -6.97
N GLY A 10 15.88 13.62 -6.96
CA GLY A 10 14.43 13.41 -6.99
C GLY A 10 13.99 12.61 -8.22
N ARG A 11 14.54 12.94 -9.40
CA ARG A 11 14.25 12.20 -10.64
C ARG A 11 14.73 10.74 -10.57
N LEU A 12 15.91 10.49 -10.00
CA LEU A 12 16.45 9.14 -9.82
C LEU A 12 15.60 8.31 -8.85
N LEU A 13 15.15 8.91 -7.74
CA LEU A 13 14.26 8.26 -6.79
C LEU A 13 12.92 7.89 -7.44
N MET A 14 12.35 8.78 -8.24
CA MET A 14 11.11 8.49 -8.96
C MET A 14 11.27 7.39 -10.01
N ALA A 15 12.38 7.40 -10.77
CA ALA A 15 12.68 6.34 -11.72
C ALA A 15 12.92 4.98 -11.02
N LYS A 16 13.59 4.98 -9.86
CA LYS A 16 13.75 3.80 -9.02
C LYS A 16 12.39 3.27 -8.56
N HIS A 17 11.52 4.14 -8.03
CA HIS A 17 10.19 3.76 -7.60
C HIS A 17 9.37 3.15 -8.75
N GLY A 18 9.37 3.76 -9.94
CA GLY A 18 8.66 3.22 -11.10
C GLY A 18 9.11 1.80 -11.47
N ARG A 19 10.41 1.51 -11.41
CA ARG A 19 10.93 0.14 -11.64
C ARG A 19 10.48 -0.83 -10.55
N GLU A 20 10.49 -0.40 -9.29
CA GLU A 20 10.05 -1.23 -8.16
C GLU A 20 8.54 -1.52 -8.24
N SER A 21 7.72 -0.55 -8.63
CA SER A 21 6.27 -0.73 -8.83
C SER A 21 5.96 -1.79 -9.89
N LEU A 22 6.72 -1.84 -10.99
CA LEU A 22 6.57 -2.87 -12.03
C LEU A 22 6.89 -4.28 -11.52
N ASN A 23 7.86 -4.41 -10.61
CA ASN A 23 8.19 -5.70 -9.99
C ASN A 23 7.09 -6.16 -9.03
N PHE A 24 6.38 -5.22 -8.41
CA PHE A 24 5.33 -5.53 -7.43
C PHE A 24 4.01 -5.91 -8.11
N GLY A 25 3.68 -5.27 -9.24
CA GLY A 25 2.50 -5.60 -10.03
C GLY A 25 2.75 -5.32 -11.50
N ALA A 26 2.70 -6.36 -12.33
CA ALA A 26 2.96 -6.25 -13.77
C ALA A 26 2.04 -5.25 -14.50
N ASN A 27 0.88 -4.90 -13.93
CA ASN A 27 -0.10 -3.98 -14.51
C ASN A 27 -0.81 -3.13 -13.43
N ILE A 28 -0.08 -2.28 -12.72
CA ILE A 28 -0.70 -1.25 -11.86
C ILE A 28 -1.34 -0.19 -12.76
N ASN A 29 -2.63 -0.36 -13.04
CA ASN A 29 -3.44 0.51 -13.91
C ASN A 29 -4.45 1.39 -13.14
N TRP A 30 -4.52 1.23 -11.82
CA TRP A 30 -5.42 1.94 -10.93
C TRP A 30 -4.75 2.18 -9.57
N VAL A 31 -5.11 3.29 -8.92
CA VAL A 31 -4.63 3.66 -7.58
C VAL A 31 -5.82 4.07 -6.68
N PRO A 32 -5.73 3.88 -5.35
CA PRO A 32 -4.60 3.28 -4.62
C PRO A 32 -4.46 1.79 -4.90
N TRP A 33 -3.22 1.28 -4.91
CA TRP A 33 -2.92 -0.13 -5.12
C TRP A 33 -2.31 -0.67 -3.83
N ILE A 34 -3.09 -1.39 -3.03
CA ILE A 34 -2.71 -1.82 -1.68
C ILE A 34 -2.31 -3.28 -1.69
N ALA A 35 -1.17 -3.58 -1.06
CA ALA A 35 -0.73 -4.94 -0.81
C ALA A 35 -0.42 -5.18 0.65
N VAL A 36 -0.76 -6.38 1.10
CA VAL A 36 -0.46 -6.89 2.44
C VAL A 36 0.31 -8.19 2.26
N ASN A 37 1.49 -8.28 2.85
CA ASN A 37 2.42 -9.43 2.69
C ASN A 37 2.73 -9.76 1.22
N GLY A 38 2.94 -8.75 0.37
CA GLY A 38 3.28 -8.94 -1.04
C GLY A 38 2.09 -9.25 -1.96
N LEU A 39 0.89 -9.47 -1.42
CA LEU A 39 -0.31 -9.79 -2.20
C LEU A 39 -1.20 -8.57 -2.36
N ARG A 40 -1.69 -8.31 -3.57
CA ARG A 40 -2.67 -7.26 -3.83
C ARG A 40 -4.00 -7.57 -3.14
N ILE A 41 -4.53 -6.62 -2.37
CA ILE A 41 -5.82 -6.74 -1.69
C ILE A 41 -6.77 -5.60 -2.12
N PRO A 42 -7.64 -5.79 -3.12
CA PRO A 42 -8.53 -4.73 -3.60
C PRO A 42 -9.48 -4.20 -2.51
N ALA A 43 -9.96 -5.05 -1.60
CA ALA A 43 -10.84 -4.63 -0.51
C ALA A 43 -10.17 -3.64 0.45
N ALA A 44 -8.84 -3.70 0.58
CA ALA A 44 -8.07 -2.79 1.42
C ALA A 44 -8.08 -1.35 0.90
N GLU A 45 -8.36 -1.13 -0.38
CA GLU A 45 -8.45 0.21 -0.98
C GLU A 45 -9.57 1.05 -0.34
N LYS A 46 -10.60 0.41 0.23
CA LYS A 46 -11.73 1.06 0.91
C LYS A 46 -11.89 0.66 2.39
N HIS A 47 -11.42 -0.53 2.77
CA HIS A 47 -11.68 -1.13 4.07
C HIS A 47 -10.40 -1.74 4.67
N PHE A 48 -9.29 -1.00 4.64
CA PHE A 48 -7.98 -1.52 5.06
C PHE A 48 -7.99 -2.12 6.47
N GLU A 49 -8.53 -1.40 7.46
CA GLU A 49 -8.56 -1.87 8.85
C GLU A 49 -9.39 -3.14 9.01
N ALA A 50 -10.56 -3.21 8.36
CA ALA A 50 -11.40 -4.41 8.39
C ALA A 50 -10.71 -5.62 7.74
N VAL A 51 -9.96 -5.41 6.66
CA VAL A 51 -9.14 -6.46 6.03
C VAL A 51 -8.09 -6.97 7.02
N LEU A 52 -7.31 -6.08 7.64
CA LEU A 52 -6.28 -6.48 8.59
C LEU A 52 -6.86 -7.23 9.79
N CYS A 53 -7.90 -6.65 10.40
CA CYS A 53 -8.55 -7.18 11.58
C CYS A 53 -9.19 -8.55 11.37
N ASN A 54 -9.77 -8.81 10.20
CA ASN A 54 -10.52 -10.05 9.95
C ASN A 54 -9.70 -11.12 9.24
N GLN A 55 -8.59 -10.77 8.58
CA GLN A 55 -7.84 -11.70 7.73
C GLN A 55 -6.38 -11.88 8.11
N TYR A 56 -5.76 -10.93 8.83
CA TYR A 56 -4.31 -10.93 9.07
C TYR A 56 -3.91 -10.93 10.55
N PHE A 57 -4.73 -10.38 11.45
CA PHE A 57 -4.41 -10.35 12.86
C PHE A 57 -4.96 -11.56 13.62
N ASP A 58 -4.03 -12.32 14.19
CA ASP A 58 -4.31 -13.43 15.10
C ASP A 58 -3.28 -13.43 16.27
N PRO A 59 -3.70 -13.15 17.52
CA PRO A 59 -5.06 -12.80 17.93
C PRO A 59 -5.47 -11.40 17.45
N GLN A 60 -6.77 -11.20 17.27
CA GLN A 60 -7.32 -9.90 16.87
C GLN A 60 -7.11 -8.85 17.98
N PRO A 61 -6.49 -7.69 17.70
CA PRO A 61 -6.22 -6.67 18.70
C PRO A 61 -7.51 -5.92 19.10
N PRO A 62 -7.57 -5.31 20.30
CA PRO A 62 -8.79 -4.67 20.83
C PRO A 62 -9.38 -3.58 19.93
N GLU A 63 -8.55 -2.87 19.17
CA GLU A 63 -8.95 -1.79 18.27
C GLU A 63 -9.93 -2.27 17.20
N CYS A 64 -9.83 -3.54 16.79
CA CYS A 64 -10.72 -4.16 15.83
C CYS A 64 -12.16 -4.34 16.34
N GLN A 65 -12.41 -4.21 17.64
CA GLN A 65 -13.75 -4.31 18.21
C GLN A 65 -14.65 -3.15 17.75
N SER A 66 -14.07 -1.98 17.50
CA SER A 66 -14.80 -0.78 17.04
C SER A 66 -15.40 -0.92 15.64
N LEU A 67 -14.90 -1.86 14.84
CA LEU A 67 -15.32 -2.11 13.45
C LEU A 67 -16.46 -3.12 13.32
N ARG A 68 -16.97 -3.68 14.43
CA ARG A 68 -18.06 -4.68 14.44
C ARG A 68 -19.47 -4.05 14.36
N SER A 69 -19.60 -2.84 13.80
CA SER A 69 -20.86 -2.10 13.73
C SER A 69 -21.81 -2.60 12.64
#